data_AF-A0A7C6A210-F1
#
_entry.id   AF-A0A7C6A210-F1
#
_cell.length_a   1.000
_cell.length_b   1.000
_cell.length_c   1.000
_cell.angle_alpha   90.00
_cell.angle_beta   90.00
_cell.angle_gamma   90.00
#
_symmetry.space_group_name_H-M   'P 1'
#
loop_
_entity.id
_entity.type
_entity.pdbx_description
1 polymer ?
#
loop_
_entity_poly.entity_id
_entity_poly.type
_entity_poly.pdbx_seq_one_letter_code
_entity_poly.pdbx_strand_id
1 'polypeptide(L)'
;MAEFCTCGTELVPGARFCHKCGRPVREEPAVGEPESVPPPPGPAFGGPAPVQIGFNDRLAVRISLLAAAAGLLLSSFPISPWLPLALMLAAGALSAFLYSRRTGQSLSIRAGMRIGWMTGVFAFVLSMVLMTIALALLPASGEALTRALREQSGLPEQMAERALEIVRNPVELLLSLVLGFLSFSVTAALGGALGARVFGRH
;
A
#
# COMPACT_ATOMS: atom_id res chain seq x y z
N MET A 1 -41.10 -66.60 23.69
CA MET A 1 -41.01 -67.02 25.10
C MET A 1 -41.25 -65.78 25.94
N ALA A 2 -42.11 -65.85 26.96
CA ALA A 2 -42.38 -64.71 27.83
C ALA A 2 -41.12 -64.36 28.64
N GLU A 3 -40.69 -63.10 28.61
CA GLU A 3 -39.57 -62.61 29.42
C GLU A 3 -40.09 -62.16 30.79
N PHE A 4 -39.35 -62.47 31.86
CA PHE A 4 -39.74 -62.09 33.21
C PHE A 4 -38.70 -61.17 33.83
N CYS A 5 -39.16 -60.14 34.53
CA CYS A 5 -38.30 -59.28 35.33
C CYS A 5 -37.87 -60.01 36.61
N THR A 6 -36.75 -59.60 37.21
CA THR A 6 -36.24 -60.13 38.50
C THR A 6 -37.23 -59.94 39.66
N CYS A 7 -38.24 -59.08 39.52
CA CYS A 7 -39.35 -58.96 40.48
C CYS A 7 -40.47 -60.00 40.27
N GLY A 8 -40.30 -60.96 39.35
CA GLY A 8 -41.24 -62.04 39.08
C GLY A 8 -42.44 -61.66 38.21
N THR A 9 -42.41 -60.52 37.52
CA THR A 9 -43.52 -60.04 36.67
C THR A 9 -43.21 -60.25 35.20
N GLU A 10 -44.20 -60.69 34.42
CA GLU A 10 -44.08 -60.85 32.97
C GLU A 10 -43.86 -59.48 32.31
N LEU A 11 -42.84 -59.41 31.45
CA LEU A 11 -42.46 -58.22 30.73
C LEU A 11 -43.30 -58.09 29.46
N VAL A 12 -43.86 -56.89 29.27
CA VAL A 12 -44.51 -56.54 28.02
C VAL A 12 -43.45 -56.54 26.90
N PRO A 13 -43.70 -57.17 25.74
CA PRO A 13 -42.74 -57.21 24.65
C PRO A 13 -42.37 -55.79 24.22
N GLY A 14 -41.08 -55.46 24.27
CA GLY A 14 -40.58 -54.13 23.94
C GLY A 14 -40.34 -53.18 25.13
N ALA A 15 -40.77 -53.53 26.35
CA ALA A 15 -40.65 -52.67 27.52
C ALA A 15 -39.18 -52.33 27.86
N ARG A 16 -38.87 -51.04 28.05
CA ARG A 16 -37.55 -50.56 28.51
C ARG A 16 -37.40 -50.65 30.04
N PHE A 17 -38.51 -50.52 30.76
CA PHE A 17 -38.60 -50.59 32.21
C PHE A 17 -39.72 -51.55 32.62
N CYS A 18 -39.56 -52.24 33.74
CA CYS A 18 -40.63 -53.06 34.31
C CYS A 18 -41.76 -52.16 34.83
N HIS A 19 -43.00 -52.43 34.40
CA HIS A 19 -44.18 -51.65 34.80
C HIS A 19 -44.51 -51.75 36.29
N LYS A 20 -44.04 -52.80 36.98
CA LYS A 20 -44.34 -53.04 38.39
C LYS A 20 -43.26 -52.50 39.34
N CYS A 21 -41.97 -52.71 39.03
CA CYS A 21 -40.87 -52.37 39.93
C CYS A 21 -39.97 -51.23 39.42
N GLY A 22 -40.21 -50.72 38.21
CA GLY A 22 -39.48 -49.59 37.63
C GLY A 22 -38.03 -49.88 37.21
N ARG A 23 -37.55 -51.13 37.34
CA ARG A 23 -36.17 -51.46 36.95
C ARG A 23 -35.98 -51.42 35.43
N PRO A 24 -34.87 -50.86 34.93
CA PRO A 24 -34.51 -50.98 33.53
C PRO A 24 -34.23 -52.45 33.19
N VAL A 25 -34.76 -52.90 32.08
CA VAL A 25 -34.68 -54.31 31.62
C VAL A 25 -33.57 -54.47 30.58
N ARG A 26 -33.15 -53.36 29.98
CA ARG A 26 -32.07 -53.32 28.99
C ARG A 26 -30.99 -52.38 29.51
N GLU A 27 -29.78 -52.91 29.65
CA GLU A 27 -28.59 -52.07 29.62
C GLU A 27 -28.45 -51.59 28.17
N GLU A 28 -28.65 -50.28 27.96
CA GLU A 28 -28.34 -49.68 26.67
C GLU A 28 -26.87 -49.99 26.35
N PRO A 29 -26.54 -50.45 25.12
CA PRO A 29 -25.16 -50.70 24.76
C PRO A 29 -24.38 -49.42 25.07
N ALA A 30 -23.29 -49.56 25.82
CA ALA A 30 -22.38 -48.45 26.10
C ALA A 30 -22.15 -47.70 24.80
N VAL A 31 -22.70 -46.49 24.72
CA VAL A 31 -22.47 -45.58 23.61
C VAL A 31 -20.97 -45.51 23.49
N GLY A 32 -20.45 -46.06 22.40
CA GLY A 32 -19.03 -46.01 22.08
C GLY A 32 -18.58 -44.58 22.30
N GLU A 33 -17.47 -44.45 23.03
CA GLU A 33 -16.68 -43.24 23.19
C GLU A 33 -16.89 -42.35 21.95
N PRO A 34 -17.36 -41.10 22.08
CA PRO A 34 -17.55 -40.25 20.92
C PRO A 34 -16.18 -40.13 20.26
N GLU A 35 -16.03 -40.81 19.12
CA GLU A 35 -14.91 -40.63 18.22
C GLU A 35 -14.80 -39.13 18.01
N SER A 36 -13.70 -38.59 18.50
CA SER A 36 -13.45 -37.16 18.58
C SER A 36 -13.40 -36.61 17.17
N VAL A 37 -14.58 -36.24 16.65
CA VAL A 37 -14.70 -35.39 15.48
C VAL A 37 -13.81 -34.19 15.80
N PRO A 38 -12.71 -33.98 15.05
CA PRO A 38 -11.85 -32.84 15.30
C PRO A 38 -12.77 -31.60 15.28
N PRO A 39 -12.64 -30.70 16.27
CA PRO A 39 -13.48 -29.52 16.32
C PRO A 39 -13.40 -28.84 14.95
N PRO A 40 -14.54 -28.38 14.38
CA PRO A 40 -14.53 -27.68 13.11
C PRO A 40 -13.44 -26.62 13.19
N PRO A 41 -12.55 -26.50 12.18
CA PRO A 41 -11.48 -25.52 12.21
C PRO A 41 -12.13 -24.19 12.56
N GLY A 42 -11.80 -23.67 13.74
CA GLY A 42 -12.31 -22.39 14.20
C GLY A 42 -12.08 -21.37 13.09
N PRO A 43 -12.93 -20.34 12.95
CA PRO A 43 -12.76 -19.35 11.89
C PRO A 43 -11.30 -18.95 11.87
N ALA A 44 -10.61 -19.33 10.79
CA ALA A 44 -9.23 -18.94 10.61
C ALA A 44 -9.28 -17.41 10.74
N PHE A 45 -8.68 -16.88 11.80
CA PHE A 45 -8.44 -15.45 11.90
C PHE A 45 -7.54 -15.16 10.70
N GLY A 46 -8.17 -14.83 9.58
CA GLY A 46 -7.48 -14.38 8.40
C GLY A 46 -6.59 -13.26 8.89
N GLY A 47 -5.28 -13.42 8.72
CA GLY A 47 -4.34 -12.36 9.03
C GLY A 47 -4.85 -11.05 8.43
N PRO A 48 -4.55 -9.90 9.06
CA PRO A 48 -5.12 -8.61 8.67
C PRO A 48 -5.09 -8.48 7.15
N ALA A 49 -6.27 -8.30 6.55
CA ALA A 49 -6.42 -8.29 5.11
C ALA A 49 -5.38 -7.32 4.50
N PRO A 50 -4.70 -7.71 3.40
CA PRO A 50 -3.65 -6.89 2.83
C PRO A 50 -4.22 -5.51 2.52
N VAL A 51 -3.62 -4.47 3.11
CA VAL A 51 -4.06 -3.08 2.96
C VAL A 51 -4.07 -2.74 1.46
N GLN A 52 -5.26 -2.59 0.89
CA GLN A 52 -5.42 -2.27 -0.52
C GLN A 52 -5.29 -0.76 -0.70
N ILE A 53 -4.06 -0.30 -0.88
CA ILE A 53 -3.80 1.11 -1.13
C ILE A 53 -4.09 1.43 -2.59
N GLY A 54 -4.96 2.40 -2.82
CA GLY A 54 -5.34 2.85 -4.15
C GLY A 54 -5.82 4.29 -4.14
N PHE A 55 -6.19 4.82 -5.30
CA PHE A 55 -6.70 6.18 -5.46
C PHE A 55 -8.08 6.40 -4.81
N ASN A 56 -8.77 5.33 -4.43
CA ASN A 56 -10.00 5.37 -3.64
C ASN A 56 -9.75 5.78 -2.18
N ASP A 57 -8.53 5.55 -1.66
CA ASP A 57 -8.14 5.99 -0.33
C ASP A 57 -7.72 7.46 -0.35
N ARG A 58 -8.62 8.33 0.12
CA ARG A 58 -8.38 9.78 0.23
C ARG A 58 -7.19 10.11 1.12
N LEU A 59 -6.91 9.30 2.14
CA LEU A 59 -5.76 9.52 3.02
C LEU A 59 -4.46 9.27 2.25
N ALA A 60 -4.37 8.16 1.50
CA ALA A 60 -3.21 7.84 0.67
C ALA A 60 -2.94 8.95 -0.36
N VAL A 61 -3.97 9.39 -1.08
CA VAL A 61 -3.84 10.47 -2.07
C VAL A 61 -3.36 11.77 -1.43
N ARG A 62 -3.94 12.18 -0.29
CA ARG A 62 -3.54 13.42 0.40
C ARG A 62 -2.09 13.36 0.89
N ILE A 63 -1.68 12.25 1.49
CA ILE A 63 -0.31 12.08 1.99
C ILE A 63 0.70 12.07 0.83
N SER A 64 0.41 11.33 -0.25
CA SER A 64 1.25 11.31 -1.44
C SER A 64 1.36 12.69 -2.10
N LEU A 65 0.25 13.44 -2.21
CA LEU A 65 0.25 14.79 -2.79
C LEU A 65 1.06 15.78 -1.93
N LEU A 66 0.88 15.75 -0.61
CA LEU A 66 1.63 16.63 0.30
C LEU A 66 3.12 16.28 0.31
N ALA A 67 3.46 14.99 0.31
CA ALA A 67 4.85 14.54 0.23
C ALA A 67 5.50 14.95 -1.11
N ALA A 68 4.75 14.84 -2.21
CA ALA A 68 5.20 15.27 -3.54
C ALA A 68 5.45 16.79 -3.58
N ALA A 69 4.49 17.59 -3.09
CA ALA A 69 4.63 19.04 -3.04
C ALA A 69 5.80 19.47 -2.15
N ALA A 70 5.95 18.87 -0.97
CA ALA A 70 7.08 19.13 -0.08
C ALA A 70 8.42 18.75 -0.74
N GLY A 71 8.53 17.55 -1.32
CA GLY A 71 9.74 17.12 -2.03
C GLY A 71 10.11 18.07 -3.18
N LEU A 72 9.12 18.54 -3.93
CA LEU A 72 9.32 19.46 -5.05
C LEU A 72 9.74 20.86 -4.58
N LEU A 73 9.10 21.39 -3.55
CA LEU A 73 9.46 22.67 -2.93
C LEU A 73 10.89 22.63 -2.39
N LEU A 74 11.29 21.55 -1.71
CA LEU A 74 12.65 21.37 -1.23
C LEU A 74 13.65 21.23 -2.38
N SER A 75 13.25 20.62 -3.50
CA SER A 75 14.11 20.49 -4.69
C SER A 75 14.28 21.80 -5.49
N SER A 76 13.54 22.86 -5.14
CA SER A 76 13.64 24.16 -5.81
C SER A 76 14.96 24.89 -5.52
N PHE A 77 15.78 24.38 -4.59
CA PHE A 77 17.12 24.90 -4.32
C PHE A 77 18.18 24.20 -5.20
N PRO A 78 18.79 24.89 -6.18
CA PRO A 78 19.73 24.32 -7.14
C PRO A 78 21.14 24.15 -6.56
N ILE A 79 21.27 23.47 -5.42
CA ILE A 79 22.56 23.26 -4.73
C ILE A 79 23.31 22.08 -5.34
N SER A 80 22.59 21.05 -5.80
CA SER A 80 23.20 19.85 -6.39
C SER A 80 22.25 19.14 -7.36
N PRO A 81 22.75 18.61 -8.50
CA PRO A 81 21.93 17.91 -9.49
C PRO A 81 21.36 16.58 -8.98
N TRP A 82 21.96 15.97 -7.95
CA TRP A 82 21.49 14.71 -7.36
C TRP A 82 20.47 14.91 -6.24
N LEU A 83 20.35 16.13 -5.73
CA LEU A 83 19.47 16.47 -4.61
C LEU A 83 17.98 16.19 -4.91
N PRO A 84 17.44 16.50 -6.11
CA PRO A 84 16.05 16.17 -6.43
C PRO A 84 15.74 14.67 -6.36
N LEU A 85 16.66 13.81 -6.82
CA LEU A 85 16.48 12.36 -6.72
C LEU A 85 16.52 11.88 -5.27
N ALA A 86 17.48 12.37 -4.47
CA ALA A 86 17.55 12.03 -3.06
C ALA A 86 16.30 12.49 -2.29
N LEU A 87 15.79 13.69 -2.60
CA LEU A 87 14.56 14.23 -2.03
C LEU A 87 13.33 13.44 -2.49
N MET A 88 13.28 12.95 -3.73
CA MET A 88 12.19 12.08 -4.19
C MET A 88 12.22 10.71 -3.50
N LEU A 89 13.40 10.15 -3.27
CA LEU A 89 13.55 8.94 -2.47
C LEU A 89 13.04 9.17 -1.03
N ALA A 90 13.46 10.27 -0.42
CA ALA A 90 13.02 10.67 0.92
C ALA A 90 11.51 10.95 0.97
N ALA A 91 10.94 11.63 -0.03
CA ALA A 91 9.50 11.90 -0.12
C ALA A 91 8.69 10.61 -0.26
N GLY A 92 9.18 9.65 -1.05
CA GLY A 92 8.63 8.31 -1.12
C GLY A 92 8.61 7.61 0.24
N ALA A 93 9.75 7.59 0.95
CA ALA A 93 9.85 6.99 2.27
C ALA A 93 8.98 7.70 3.33
N LEU A 94 8.96 9.04 3.31
CA LEU A 94 8.16 9.88 4.19
C LEU A 94 6.66 9.63 3.98
N SER A 95 6.22 9.49 2.73
CA SER A 95 4.81 9.20 2.43
C SER A 95 4.37 7.84 2.99
N ALA A 96 5.21 6.80 2.88
CA ALA A 96 4.95 5.50 3.50
C ALA A 96 4.94 5.59 5.04
N PHE A 97 5.88 6.33 5.63
CA PHE A 97 5.95 6.55 7.09
C PHE A 97 4.74 7.31 7.64
N LEU A 98 4.33 8.40 6.99
CA LEU A 98 3.19 9.19 7.41
C LEU A 98 1.90 8.40 7.27
N TYR A 99 1.76 7.58 6.21
CA TYR A 99 0.60 6.73 6.03
C TYR A 99 0.52 5.64 7.11
N SER A 100 1.61 4.93 7.39
CA SER A 100 1.62 3.90 8.45
C SER A 100 1.36 4.50 9.82
N ARG A 101 1.94 5.68 10.12
CA ARG A 101 1.72 6.38 11.40
C ARG A 101 0.27 6.84 11.59
N ARG A 102 -0.40 7.23 10.51
CA ARG A 102 -1.80 7.71 10.56
C ARG A 102 -2.81 6.57 10.63
N THR A 103 -2.52 5.45 9.99
CA THR A 103 -3.42 4.27 9.95
C THR A 103 -3.15 3.27 11.07
N GLY A 104 -1.96 3.32 11.69
CA GLY A 104 -1.53 2.34 12.69
C GLY A 104 -1.24 0.95 12.10
N GLN A 105 -1.24 0.81 10.77
CA GLN A 105 -1.04 -0.47 10.09
C GLN A 105 0.39 -0.60 9.55
N SER A 106 0.94 -1.81 9.64
CA SER A 106 2.21 -2.14 9.01
C SER A 106 2.01 -2.28 7.50
N LEU A 107 2.83 -1.57 6.73
CA LEU A 107 2.77 -1.59 5.28
C LEU A 107 3.62 -2.73 4.73
N SER A 108 3.04 -3.54 3.84
CA SER A 108 3.83 -4.45 3.01
C SER A 108 4.73 -3.67 2.05
N ILE A 109 5.84 -4.28 1.60
CA ILE A 109 6.76 -3.65 0.63
C ILE A 109 6.02 -3.21 -0.64
N ARG A 110 5.07 -4.03 -1.13
CA ARG A 110 4.25 -3.71 -2.30
C ARG A 110 3.33 -2.51 -2.06
N ALA A 111 2.75 -2.42 -0.86
CA ALA A 111 1.89 -1.30 -0.48
C ALA A 111 2.71 0.00 -0.36
N GLY A 112 3.89 -0.05 0.24
CA GLY A 112 4.83 1.08 0.29
C GLY A 112 5.30 1.53 -1.09
N MET A 113 5.62 0.58 -1.97
CA MET A 113 5.98 0.88 -3.37
C MET A 113 4.85 1.59 -4.12
N ARG A 114 3.60 1.18 -3.90
CA ARG A 114 2.43 1.80 -4.54
C ARG A 114 2.18 3.22 -4.06
N ILE A 115 2.31 3.47 -2.76
CA ILE A 115 2.28 4.84 -2.20
C ILE A 115 3.41 5.69 -2.80
N GLY A 116 4.63 5.15 -2.82
CA GLY A 116 5.79 5.85 -3.35
C GLY A 116 5.63 6.20 -4.84
N TRP A 117 5.10 5.27 -5.64
CA TRP A 117 4.79 5.51 -7.04
C TRP A 117 3.76 6.62 -7.22
N MET A 118 2.67 6.62 -6.43
CA MET A 118 1.68 7.71 -6.45
C MET A 118 2.32 9.06 -6.12
N THR A 119 3.21 9.11 -5.13
CA THR A 119 3.97 10.32 -4.78
C THR A 119 4.82 10.79 -5.96
N GLY A 120 5.51 9.89 -6.66
CA GLY A 120 6.32 10.23 -7.84
C GLY A 120 5.48 10.75 -9.01
N VAL A 121 4.31 10.15 -9.27
CA VAL A 121 3.35 10.63 -10.29
C VAL A 121 2.89 12.05 -9.97
N PHE A 122 2.49 12.32 -8.72
CA PHE A 122 2.07 13.67 -8.32
C PHE A 122 3.21 14.68 -8.41
N ALA A 123 4.42 14.31 -8.00
CA ALA A 123 5.59 15.19 -8.09
C ALA A 123 5.90 15.54 -9.55
N PHE A 124 5.83 14.57 -10.46
CA PHE A 124 6.02 14.81 -11.88
C PHE A 124 4.95 15.72 -12.48
N VAL A 125 3.66 15.47 -12.20
CA VAL A 125 2.57 16.32 -12.68
C VAL A 125 2.69 17.74 -12.14
N LEU A 126 2.99 17.92 -10.84
CA LEU A 126 3.23 19.23 -10.25
C LEU A 126 4.42 19.94 -10.91
N SER A 127 5.52 19.23 -11.12
CA SER A 127 6.71 19.78 -11.80
C SER A 127 6.40 20.20 -13.23
N MET A 128 5.67 19.38 -13.98
CA MET A 128 5.28 19.69 -15.36
C MET A 128 4.37 20.93 -15.42
N VAL A 129 3.39 21.02 -14.53
CA VAL A 129 2.52 22.19 -14.43
C VAL A 129 3.33 23.45 -14.08
N LEU A 130 4.21 23.38 -13.07
CA LEU A 130 5.06 24.51 -12.68
C LEU A 130 6.01 24.93 -13.81
N MET A 131 6.63 23.98 -14.50
CA MET A 131 7.49 24.27 -15.66
C MET A 131 6.70 24.93 -16.78
N THR A 132 5.49 24.44 -17.07
CA THR A 132 4.61 25.02 -18.08
C THR A 132 4.21 26.45 -17.71
N ILE A 133 3.83 26.69 -16.45
CA ILE A 133 3.52 28.04 -15.94
C ILE A 133 4.75 28.94 -16.05
N ALA A 134 5.93 28.46 -15.66
CA ALA A 134 7.17 29.23 -15.75
C ALA A 134 7.48 29.64 -17.20
N LEU A 135 7.32 28.72 -18.16
CA LEU A 135 7.49 29.01 -19.59
C LEU A 135 6.41 29.96 -20.13
N ALA A 136 5.16 29.83 -19.69
CA ALA A 136 4.06 30.69 -20.14
C ALA A 136 4.15 32.13 -19.60
N LEU A 137 4.76 32.32 -18.44
CA LEU A 137 4.99 33.65 -17.83
C LEU A 137 6.21 34.37 -18.42
N LEU A 138 7.10 33.65 -19.12
CA LEU A 138 8.27 34.25 -19.75
C LEU A 138 7.90 34.99 -21.04
N PRO A 139 8.52 36.15 -21.32
CA PRO A 139 8.35 36.85 -22.59
C PRO A 139 8.68 35.93 -23.76
N ALA A 140 7.92 36.00 -24.85
CA ALA A 140 8.08 35.14 -26.03
C ALA A 140 9.44 35.31 -26.77
N SER A 141 10.30 36.23 -26.33
CA SER A 141 11.66 36.32 -26.84
C SER A 141 12.51 35.20 -26.24
N GLY A 142 13.09 34.35 -27.10
CA GLY A 142 14.00 33.29 -26.66
C GLY A 142 15.18 33.79 -25.81
N GLU A 143 15.52 35.08 -25.91
CA GLU A 143 16.51 35.75 -25.06
C GLU A 143 16.08 35.93 -23.60
N ALA A 144 14.78 36.05 -23.31
CA ALA A 144 14.29 36.17 -21.94
C ALA A 144 14.39 34.81 -21.22
N LEU A 145 14.08 33.73 -21.92
CA LEU A 145 14.27 32.37 -21.43
C LEU A 145 15.76 32.06 -21.19
N THR A 146 16.66 32.44 -22.12
CA THR A 146 18.10 32.23 -21.94
C THR A 146 18.64 33.04 -20.76
N ARG A 147 18.25 34.31 -20.59
CA ARG A 147 18.65 35.13 -19.44
C ARG A 147 18.12 34.57 -18.12
N ALA A 148 16.85 34.17 -18.07
CA ALA A 148 16.25 33.57 -16.87
C ALA A 148 16.96 32.27 -16.47
N LEU A 149 17.25 31.38 -17.42
CA LEU A 149 18.03 30.16 -17.14
C LEU A 149 19.44 30.51 -16.66
N ARG A 150 20.12 31.47 -17.29
CA ARG A 150 21.49 31.86 -16.95
C ARG A 150 21.60 32.47 -15.55
N GLU A 151 20.68 33.36 -15.20
CA GLU A 151 20.66 34.06 -13.91
C GLU A 151 20.18 33.17 -12.76
N GLN A 152 19.16 32.32 -12.97
CA GLN A 152 18.64 31.48 -11.89
C GLN A 152 19.47 30.24 -11.62
N SER A 153 20.07 29.63 -12.64
CA SER A 153 20.52 28.26 -12.50
C SER A 153 21.94 28.11 -11.96
N GLY A 154 22.79 29.15 -12.09
CA GLY A 154 24.22 29.03 -11.78
C GLY A 154 24.92 27.90 -12.55
N LEU A 155 24.27 27.37 -13.58
CA LEU A 155 24.72 26.22 -14.34
C LEU A 155 25.81 26.65 -15.32
N PRO A 156 26.77 25.76 -15.63
CA PRO A 156 27.73 26.00 -16.71
C PRO A 156 26.97 26.22 -18.04
N GLU A 157 27.47 27.16 -18.85
CA GLU A 157 26.88 27.59 -20.14
C GLU A 157 26.38 26.42 -21.01
N GLN A 158 27.17 25.35 -21.07
CA GLN A 158 26.89 24.14 -21.85
C GLN A 158 25.58 23.45 -21.43
N MET A 159 25.23 23.47 -20.14
CA MET A 159 23.99 22.86 -19.64
C MET A 159 22.77 23.73 -19.94
N ALA A 160 22.93 25.06 -19.88
CA ALA A 160 21.86 26.00 -20.18
C ALA A 160 21.47 25.93 -21.68
N GLU A 161 22.46 25.86 -22.58
CA GLU A 161 22.23 25.69 -24.01
C GLU A 161 21.54 24.35 -24.31
N ARG A 162 21.99 23.25 -23.68
CA ARG A 162 21.35 21.94 -23.79
C ARG A 162 19.88 21.95 -23.36
N ALA A 163 19.56 22.64 -22.26
CA ALA A 163 18.17 22.74 -21.79
C ALA A 163 17.27 23.45 -22.81
N LEU A 164 17.78 24.50 -23.47
CA LEU A 164 17.05 25.22 -24.51
C LEU A 164 16.85 24.40 -25.78
N GLU A 165 17.85 23.63 -26.18
CA GLU A 165 17.77 22.71 -27.31
C GLU A 165 16.67 21.67 -27.09
N ILE A 166 16.63 21.07 -25.89
CA ILE A 166 15.59 20.12 -25.49
C ILE A 166 14.19 20.76 -25.56
N VAL A 167 14.03 21.99 -25.08
CA VAL A 167 12.73 22.70 -25.11
C VAL A 167 12.28 23.02 -26.54
N ARG A 168 13.22 23.32 -27.44
CA ARG A 168 12.92 23.62 -28.85
C ARG A 168 12.60 22.38 -29.67
N ASN A 169 13.15 21.22 -29.31
CA ASN A 169 12.95 19.99 -30.05
C ASN A 169 11.83 19.14 -29.42
N PRO A 170 10.67 18.94 -30.12
CA PRO A 170 9.53 18.25 -29.53
C PRO A 170 9.81 16.79 -29.19
N VAL A 171 10.70 16.12 -29.92
CA VAL A 171 11.07 14.72 -29.68
C VAL A 171 11.96 14.61 -28.44
N GLU A 172 12.95 15.49 -28.28
CA GLU A 172 13.79 15.51 -27.08
C GLU A 172 13.01 15.96 -25.84
N LEU A 173 12.09 16.91 -25.99
CA LEU A 173 11.19 17.31 -24.91
C LEU A 173 10.33 16.13 -24.47
N LEU A 174 9.73 15.39 -25.41
CA LEU A 174 8.94 14.21 -25.08
C LEU A 174 9.79 13.14 -24.39
N LEU A 175 11.00 12.87 -24.90
CA LEU A 175 11.92 11.90 -24.32
C LEU A 175 12.34 12.31 -22.89
N SER A 176 12.65 13.58 -22.66
CA SER A 176 13.02 14.10 -21.35
C SER A 176 11.85 14.07 -20.36
N LEU A 177 10.62 14.33 -20.81
CA LEU A 177 9.40 14.15 -20.01
C LEU A 177 9.20 12.69 -19.61
N VAL A 178 9.35 11.74 -20.54
CA VAL A 178 9.23 10.30 -20.24
C VAL A 178 10.33 9.86 -19.27
N LEU A 179 11.58 10.27 -19.48
CA LEU A 179 12.69 9.94 -18.61
C LEU A 179 12.54 10.58 -17.22
N GLY A 180 12.07 11.83 -17.17
CA GLY A 180 11.72 12.54 -15.93
C GLY A 180 10.61 11.83 -15.16
N PHE A 181 9.54 11.42 -15.86
CA PHE A 181 8.46 10.66 -15.26
C PHE A 181 8.95 9.35 -14.65
N LEU A 182 9.75 8.58 -15.38
CA LEU A 182 10.29 7.31 -14.91
C LEU A 182 11.24 7.52 -13.73
N SER A 183 12.13 8.51 -13.80
CA SER A 183 13.07 8.78 -12.71
C SER A 183 12.37 9.21 -11.42
N PHE A 184 11.38 10.10 -11.50
CA PHE A 184 10.58 10.51 -10.33
C PHE A 184 9.75 9.34 -9.78
N SER A 185 9.06 8.62 -10.67
CA SER A 185 8.16 7.53 -10.29
C SER A 185 8.91 6.35 -9.67
N VAL A 186 10.00 5.90 -10.29
CA VAL A 186 10.78 4.75 -9.81
C VAL A 186 11.52 5.10 -8.53
N THR A 187 12.14 6.28 -8.45
CA THR A 187 12.88 6.69 -7.25
C THR A 187 11.95 6.86 -6.05
N ALA A 188 10.79 7.48 -6.24
CA ALA A 188 9.79 7.59 -5.18
C ALA A 188 9.19 6.24 -4.79
N ALA A 189 8.95 5.33 -5.76
CA ALA A 189 8.51 3.96 -5.49
C ALA A 189 9.54 3.16 -4.66
N LEU A 190 10.82 3.28 -4.99
CA LEU A 190 11.91 2.70 -4.21
C LEU A 190 11.96 3.29 -2.80
N GLY A 191 11.82 4.62 -2.68
CA GLY A 191 11.70 5.30 -1.40
C GLY A 191 10.55 4.76 -0.55
N GLY A 192 9.37 4.60 -1.13
CA GLY A 192 8.19 4.06 -0.44
C GLY A 192 8.36 2.59 -0.02
N ALA A 193 9.01 1.78 -0.87
CA ALA A 193 9.35 0.39 -0.54
C ALA A 193 10.35 0.30 0.62
N LEU A 194 11.38 1.16 0.62
CA LEU A 194 12.35 1.28 1.71
C LEU A 194 11.68 1.74 3.00
N GLY A 195 10.81 2.76 2.93
CA GLY A 195 10.01 3.21 4.06
C GLY A 195 9.19 2.08 4.68
N ALA A 196 8.44 1.33 3.87
CA ALA A 196 7.68 0.19 4.36
C ALA A 196 8.56 -0.89 5.03
N ARG A 197 9.75 -1.17 4.49
CA ARG A 197 10.67 -2.15 5.08
C ARG A 197 11.27 -1.68 6.42
N VAL A 198 11.63 -0.41 6.53
CA VAL A 198 12.22 0.16 7.75
C VAL A 198 11.19 0.28 8.85
N PHE A 199 9.97 0.74 8.53
CA PHE A 199 8.93 1.00 9.51
C PHE A 199 7.98 -0.19 9.77
N GLY A 200 8.04 -1.25 8.97
CA GLY A 200 7.22 -2.46 9.13
C GLY A 200 7.79 -3.51 10.09
N ARG A 201 8.88 -3.23 10.81
CA ARG A 201 9.54 -4.19 11.74
C ARG A 201 9.07 -4.12 13.20
N HIS A 202 7.85 -3.67 13.47
CA HIS A 202 7.27 -3.65 14.82
C HIS A 202 5.95 -4.40 14.87
#